data_AF-A0A857DF42-F1
#
_entry.id   AF-A0A857DF42-F1
#
_cell.length_a   1.000
_cell.length_b   1.000
_cell.length_c   1.000
_cell.angle_alpha   90.00
_cell.angle_beta   90.00
_cell.angle_gamma   90.00
#
_symmetry.space_group_name_H-M   'P 1'
#
loop_
_entity.id
_entity.type
_entity.pdbx_description
1 polymer ?
#
loop_
_entity_poly.entity_id
_entity_poly.type
_entity_poly.pdbx_seq_one_letter_code
_entity_poly.pdbx_strand_id
1 'polypeptide(L)'
;MSKNEDHRKMRTKEYLKIALITNDTALSVPLAVQAGLGELSRIGILITPEFGPRVRLCKMYVDMPLVIDKPITFGAMEFCKTCMKCADACPSQAISNDKEPSYKVLPATNPGVKKWAADGLKCVTQWGEVGGDCGICIKVCPYNKKQEWHHDLAKFATRTPARPVLRFFDDLFGYGKITVSDALKKFWNK
;
A
#
# COMPACT_ATOMS: atom_id res chain seq x y z
N MET A 1 -27.48 -26.74 2.06
CA MET A 1 -27.50 -25.80 3.20
C MET A 1 -26.95 -24.47 2.72
N SER A 2 -27.75 -23.42 2.83
CA SER A 2 -27.60 -22.21 2.02
C SER A 2 -26.53 -21.28 2.59
N LYS A 3 -25.70 -20.69 1.70
CA LYS A 3 -24.71 -19.65 2.04
C LYS A 3 -25.33 -18.41 2.75
N ASN A 4 -26.66 -18.32 2.83
CA ASN A 4 -27.37 -17.22 3.45
C ASN A 4 -27.63 -17.39 4.97
N GLU A 5 -27.43 -18.58 5.55
CA GLU A 5 -27.60 -18.77 7.00
C GLU A 5 -26.41 -18.26 7.82
N ASP A 6 -25.18 -18.37 7.28
CA ASP A 6 -23.98 -17.94 8.02
C ASP A 6 -23.87 -16.43 8.18
N HIS A 7 -24.33 -15.64 7.20
CA HIS A 7 -24.36 -14.18 7.31
C HIS A 7 -25.32 -13.68 8.40
N ARG A 8 -26.40 -14.43 8.71
CA ARG A 8 -27.35 -14.08 9.77
C ARG A 8 -26.82 -14.39 11.17
N LYS A 9 -25.91 -15.36 11.31
CA LYS A 9 -25.26 -15.68 12.59
C LYS A 9 -24.22 -14.66 13.03
N MET A 10 -23.71 -13.82 12.12
CA MET A 10 -22.74 -12.77 12.46
C MET A 10 -23.30 -11.71 13.45
N ARG A 11 -24.63 -11.58 13.58
CA ARG A 11 -25.28 -10.61 14.49
C ARG A 11 -26.01 -11.24 15.67
N THR A 12 -25.86 -12.55 15.92
CA THR A 12 -26.49 -13.20 17.08
C THR A 12 -25.66 -13.01 18.34
N LYS A 13 -26.32 -13.04 19.51
CA LYS A 13 -25.74 -12.74 20.84
C LYS A 13 -24.55 -13.62 21.25
N GLU A 14 -24.24 -14.70 20.53
CA GLU A 14 -23.16 -15.65 20.86
C GLU A 14 -21.75 -15.16 20.53
N TYR A 15 -21.58 -14.25 19.56
CA TYR A 15 -20.26 -13.76 19.13
C TYR A 15 -20.11 -12.23 19.24
N LEU A 16 -20.87 -11.63 20.16
CA LEU A 16 -21.10 -10.18 20.23
C LEU A 16 -19.93 -9.40 20.88
N LYS A 17 -18.77 -9.40 20.24
CA LYS A 17 -17.73 -8.38 20.43
C LYS A 17 -17.23 -7.94 19.06
N ILE A 18 -18.03 -7.12 18.38
CA ILE A 18 -17.69 -6.53 17.08
C ILE A 18 -17.24 -5.09 17.33
N ALA A 19 -15.94 -4.85 17.16
CA ALA A 19 -15.40 -3.49 17.12
C ALA A 19 -14.92 -3.22 15.69
N LEU A 20 -15.72 -2.45 14.92
CA LEU A 20 -15.26 -1.90 13.65
C LEU A 20 -14.25 -0.80 13.94
N ILE A 21 -13.03 -1.01 13.49
CA ILE A 21 -11.92 -0.10 13.78
C ILE A 21 -11.30 0.32 12.45
N THR A 22 -11.18 1.63 12.29
CA THR A 22 -10.57 2.20 11.10
C THR A 22 -9.06 2.26 11.30
N ASN A 23 -8.55 3.41 11.73
CA ASN A 23 -7.12 3.68 11.82
C ASN A 23 -6.51 3.36 13.18
N ASP A 24 -7.32 3.24 14.21
CA ASP A 24 -6.95 3.13 15.63
C ASP A 24 -6.81 1.67 16.09
N THR A 25 -6.61 1.47 17.40
CA THR A 25 -6.45 0.19 18.15
C THR A 25 -5.23 -0.65 17.82
N ALA A 26 -4.87 -0.79 16.54
CA ALA A 26 -3.68 -1.48 16.09
C ALA A 26 -3.22 -0.99 14.71
N LEU A 27 -2.00 -1.35 14.34
CA LEU A 27 -1.43 -1.02 13.04
C LEU A 27 -2.08 -1.86 11.94
N SER A 28 -2.75 -1.22 10.98
CA SER A 28 -3.49 -1.93 9.93
C SER A 28 -2.58 -2.68 8.92
N VAL A 29 -1.42 -2.11 8.59
CA VAL A 29 -0.50 -2.71 7.59
C VAL A 29 0.01 -4.10 8.00
N PRO A 30 0.58 -4.32 9.20
CA PRO A 30 1.05 -5.66 9.58
C PRO A 30 -0.08 -6.69 9.65
N LEU A 31 -1.27 -6.30 10.09
CA LEU A 31 -2.44 -7.19 10.10
C LEU A 31 -2.86 -7.57 8.68
N ALA A 32 -2.85 -6.63 7.74
CA ALA A 32 -3.18 -6.90 6.35
C ALA A 32 -2.12 -7.77 5.64
N VAL A 33 -0.84 -7.62 5.99
CA VAL A 33 0.22 -8.54 5.52
C VAL A 33 0.00 -9.95 6.07
N GLN A 34 -0.31 -10.08 7.36
CA GLN A 34 -0.58 -11.37 7.99
C GLN A 34 -1.81 -12.06 7.39
N ALA A 35 -2.85 -11.29 7.08
CA ALA A 35 -4.07 -11.75 6.42
C ALA A 35 -3.91 -12.00 4.91
N GLY A 36 -2.69 -11.89 4.35
CA GLY A 36 -2.45 -12.21 2.94
C GLY A 36 -3.02 -11.19 1.94
N LEU A 37 -3.38 -9.99 2.37
CA LEU A 37 -3.93 -8.96 1.48
C LEU A 37 -2.86 -8.31 0.59
N GLY A 38 -1.59 -8.42 0.95
CA GLY A 38 -0.51 -7.81 0.19
C GLY A 38 0.84 -7.89 0.89
N GLU A 39 1.80 -7.15 0.34
CA GLU A 39 3.16 -7.05 0.88
C GLU A 39 3.41 -5.65 1.46
N LEU A 40 4.32 -5.57 2.43
CA LEU A 40 4.92 -4.30 2.83
C LEU A 40 5.68 -3.68 1.64
N SER A 41 5.82 -2.36 1.63
CA SER A 41 6.53 -1.65 0.55
C SER A 41 7.49 -0.59 1.08
N ARG A 42 8.34 -0.05 0.19
CA ARG A 42 9.21 1.10 0.48
C ARG A 42 8.47 2.31 1.05
N ILE A 43 7.21 2.51 0.64
CA ILE A 43 6.39 3.63 1.10
C ILE A 43 6.06 3.50 2.60
N GLY A 44 6.11 2.29 3.16
CA GLY A 44 5.65 1.99 4.52
C GLY A 44 4.16 1.64 4.61
N ILE A 45 3.47 1.53 3.47
CA ILE A 45 2.08 1.06 3.35
C ILE A 45 2.00 -0.27 2.60
N LEU A 46 0.83 -0.92 2.68
CA LEU A 46 0.55 -2.17 1.97
C LEU A 46 0.47 -1.93 0.45
N ILE A 47 1.02 -2.85 -0.34
CA ILE A 47 0.74 -2.98 -1.77
C ILE A 47 -0.03 -4.28 -1.98
N THR A 48 -1.20 -4.16 -2.61
CA THR A 48 -2.03 -5.31 -3.04
C THR A 48 -1.71 -5.68 -4.50
N PRO A 49 -1.85 -6.94 -4.91
CA PRO A 49 -1.70 -7.33 -6.32
C PRO A 49 -2.67 -6.59 -7.26
N GLU A 50 -3.90 -6.39 -6.82
CA GLU A 50 -5.02 -5.89 -7.64
C GLU A 50 -4.99 -4.38 -7.80
N PHE A 51 -4.74 -3.66 -6.71
CA PHE A 51 -4.90 -2.20 -6.64
C PHE A 51 -3.61 -1.46 -6.29
N GLY A 52 -2.52 -2.19 -6.05
CA GLY A 52 -1.28 -1.61 -5.57
C GLY A 52 -1.48 -0.94 -4.20
N PRO A 53 -0.86 0.22 -3.95
CA PRO A 53 -1.05 0.97 -2.71
C PRO A 53 -2.35 1.79 -2.65
N ARG A 54 -3.20 1.77 -3.69
CA ARG A 54 -4.45 2.56 -3.75
C ARG A 54 -5.60 1.82 -3.07
N VAL A 55 -5.40 1.47 -1.80
CA VAL A 55 -6.41 0.85 -0.93
C VAL A 55 -6.35 1.48 0.45
N ARG A 56 -7.50 1.58 1.11
CA ARG A 56 -7.57 1.88 2.55
C ARG A 56 -7.90 0.60 3.30
N LEU A 57 -7.30 0.44 4.47
CA LEU A 57 -7.46 -0.74 5.30
C LEU A 57 -8.36 -0.41 6.49
N CYS A 58 -9.34 -1.25 6.73
CA CYS A 58 -10.10 -1.30 7.97
C CYS A 58 -9.98 -2.70 8.57
N LYS A 59 -10.27 -2.83 9.86
CA LYS A 59 -10.12 -4.08 10.60
C LYS A 59 -11.25 -4.23 11.60
N MET A 60 -11.57 -5.48 11.91
CA MET A 60 -12.62 -5.84 12.85
C MET A 60 -12.13 -7.00 13.68
N TYR A 61 -12.21 -6.87 14.99
CA TYR A 61 -11.94 -7.97 15.90
C TYR A 61 -13.25 -8.72 16.11
N VAL A 62 -13.16 -10.05 16.03
CA VAL A 62 -14.29 -10.96 16.25
C VAL A 62 -13.79 -12.16 17.04
N ASP A 63 -14.62 -12.66 17.95
CA ASP A 63 -14.38 -13.90 18.69
C ASP A 63 -14.85 -15.15 17.90
N MET A 64 -15.45 -14.93 16.71
CA MET A 64 -15.93 -16.00 15.85
C MET A 64 -14.76 -16.81 15.27
N PRO A 65 -14.80 -18.15 15.33
CA PRO A 65 -13.78 -18.97 14.70
C PRO A 65 -13.79 -18.74 13.18
N LEU A 66 -12.63 -18.38 12.63
CA LEU A 66 -12.41 -18.13 11.22
C LEU A 66 -11.29 -19.02 10.69
N VAL A 67 -11.37 -19.38 9.41
CA VAL A 67 -10.22 -19.95 8.71
C VAL A 67 -9.21 -18.83 8.48
N ILE A 68 -7.97 -19.04 8.94
CA ILE A 68 -6.91 -18.04 8.88
C ILE A 68 -6.19 -18.14 7.53
N ASP A 69 -6.17 -17.02 6.80
CA ASP A 69 -5.38 -16.86 5.59
C ASP A 69 -3.88 -16.83 5.87
N LYS A 70 -3.07 -17.02 4.82
CA LYS A 70 -1.61 -16.98 4.90
C LYS A 70 -1.05 -15.72 4.24
N PRO A 71 0.07 -15.17 4.73
CA PRO A 71 0.79 -14.11 4.03
C PRO A 71 1.12 -14.52 2.58
N ILE A 72 1.09 -13.55 1.67
CA ILE A 72 1.41 -13.76 0.25
C ILE A 72 2.72 -13.07 -0.13
N THR A 73 3.40 -13.63 -1.14
CA THR A 73 4.55 -13.00 -1.78
C THR A 73 4.33 -12.96 -3.30
N PHE A 74 4.33 -11.76 -3.87
CA PHE A 74 4.23 -11.49 -5.29
C PHE A 74 5.36 -10.60 -5.83
N GLY A 75 6.36 -10.25 -5.02
CA GLY A 75 7.60 -9.61 -5.45
C GLY A 75 7.64 -8.09 -5.30
N ALA A 76 6.69 -7.48 -4.58
CA ALA A 76 6.68 -6.03 -4.37
C ALA A 76 7.88 -5.55 -3.54
N MET A 77 8.28 -6.29 -2.51
CA MET A 77 9.47 -5.98 -1.69
C MET A 77 10.74 -6.01 -2.54
N GLU A 78 10.94 -7.03 -3.37
CA GLU A 78 12.13 -7.14 -4.22
C GLU A 78 12.16 -6.08 -5.33
N PHE A 79 10.99 -5.71 -5.85
CA PHE A 79 10.86 -4.58 -6.77
C PHE A 79 11.19 -3.25 -6.09
N CYS A 80 10.74 -3.05 -4.86
CA CYS A 80 11.00 -1.84 -4.09
C CYS A 80 12.51 -1.57 -3.91
N LYS A 81 13.34 -2.62 -3.83
CA LYS A 81 14.81 -2.49 -3.74
C LYS A 81 15.45 -1.82 -4.94
N THR A 82 14.83 -1.88 -6.12
CA THR A 82 15.35 -1.28 -7.36
C THR A 82 14.49 -0.13 -7.87
N CYS A 83 13.21 -0.08 -7.52
CA CYS A 83 12.26 0.86 -8.09
C CYS A 83 12.49 2.28 -7.60
N MET A 84 12.54 2.54 -6.28
CA MET A 84 12.76 3.84 -5.62
C MET A 84 11.89 5.04 -6.07
N LYS A 85 10.99 4.89 -7.06
CA LYS A 85 10.23 5.98 -7.67
C LYS A 85 9.39 6.80 -6.69
N CYS A 86 8.85 6.16 -5.65
CA CYS A 86 8.11 6.87 -4.59
C CYS A 86 9.01 7.77 -3.73
N ALA A 87 10.26 7.37 -3.50
CA ALA A 87 11.22 8.15 -2.74
C ALA A 87 11.71 9.35 -3.57
N ASP A 88 12.03 9.13 -4.84
CA ASP A 88 12.41 10.19 -5.78
C ASP A 88 11.32 11.26 -5.95
N ALA A 89 10.05 10.84 -5.98
CA ALA A 89 8.92 11.74 -6.16
C ALA A 89 8.42 12.40 -4.87
N CYS A 90 8.92 12.01 -3.68
CA CYS A 90 8.43 12.51 -2.41
C CYS A 90 8.86 13.98 -2.20
N PRO A 91 7.94 14.96 -2.12
CA PRO A 91 8.35 16.36 -2.02
C PRO A 91 9.14 16.67 -0.74
N SER A 92 8.76 16.06 0.39
CA SER A 92 9.43 16.25 1.67
C SER A 92 10.60 15.29 1.94
N GLN A 93 10.95 14.43 0.97
CA GLN A 93 12.02 13.43 1.11
C GLN A 93 11.89 12.58 2.39
N ALA A 94 10.65 12.22 2.71
CA ALA A 94 10.31 11.43 3.90
C ALA A 94 10.58 9.93 3.71
N ILE A 95 10.67 9.45 2.48
CA ILE A 95 10.81 8.01 2.16
C ILE A 95 12.29 7.69 1.94
N SER A 96 12.78 6.60 2.55
CA SER A 96 14.17 6.16 2.41
C SER A 96 14.52 5.78 0.96
N ASN A 97 15.72 6.20 0.54
CA ASN A 97 16.39 5.81 -0.71
C ASN A 97 17.32 4.59 -0.55
N ASP A 98 17.37 3.99 0.63
CA ASP A 98 18.24 2.84 0.89
C ASP A 98 17.82 1.64 0.03
N LYS A 99 18.78 0.96 -0.57
CA LYS A 99 18.48 -0.22 -1.41
C LYS A 99 17.78 -1.31 -0.60
N GLU A 100 18.30 -1.62 0.57
CA GLU A 100 17.77 -2.66 1.46
C GLU A 100 16.98 -2.05 2.63
N PRO A 101 15.90 -2.72 3.09
CA PRO A 101 15.23 -2.33 4.32
C PRO A 101 16.13 -2.65 5.52
N SER A 102 16.00 -1.87 6.58
CA SER A 102 16.80 -1.99 7.80
C SER A 102 15.93 -1.97 9.05
N TYR A 103 16.55 -2.02 10.22
CA TYR A 103 15.88 -1.84 11.51
C TYR A 103 15.96 -0.38 12.01
N LYS A 104 16.28 0.56 11.12
CA LYS A 104 16.38 1.99 11.46
C LYS A 104 15.05 2.48 12.04
N VAL A 105 15.16 3.25 13.12
CA VAL A 105 14.02 3.91 13.76
C VAL A 105 14.13 5.41 13.49
N LEU A 106 13.06 5.98 12.97
CA LEU A 106 12.83 7.40 12.74
C LEU A 106 11.61 7.87 13.55
N PRO A 107 11.40 9.20 13.69
CA PRO A 107 10.18 9.72 14.29
C PRO A 107 8.91 9.09 13.69
N ALA A 108 7.98 8.70 14.56
CA ALA A 108 6.74 8.00 14.21
C ALA A 108 6.93 6.62 13.53
N THR A 109 8.01 5.91 13.85
CA THR A 109 8.22 4.51 13.42
C THR A 109 8.45 3.57 14.59
N ASN A 110 7.84 2.38 14.55
CA ASN A 110 8.05 1.36 15.57
C ASN A 110 9.37 0.60 15.37
N PRO A 111 10.11 0.27 16.45
CA PRO A 111 11.32 -0.56 16.41
C PRO A 111 11.01 -2.04 16.11
N GLY A 112 12.07 -2.84 15.90
CA GLY A 112 11.97 -4.30 15.81
C GLY A 112 11.47 -4.87 14.48
N VAL A 113 11.14 -4.02 13.49
CA VAL A 113 10.64 -4.46 12.18
C VAL A 113 11.61 -4.03 11.09
N LYS A 114 12.02 -4.98 10.23
CA LYS A 114 12.85 -4.70 9.06
C LYS A 114 12.00 -4.03 7.97
N LYS A 115 12.25 -2.74 7.71
CA LYS A 115 11.49 -1.93 6.74
C LYS A 115 12.31 -0.76 6.21
N TRP A 116 11.81 -0.10 5.18
CA TRP A 116 12.23 1.26 4.84
C TRP A 116 11.50 2.21 5.78
N ALA A 117 12.16 2.61 6.86
CA ALA A 117 11.58 3.58 7.79
C ALA A 117 11.36 4.91 7.05
N ALA A 118 10.11 5.38 7.06
CA ALA A 118 9.75 6.71 6.59
C ALA A 118 9.83 7.71 7.75
N ASP A 119 10.24 8.93 7.48
CA ASP A 119 10.20 10.04 8.42
C ASP A 119 8.76 10.60 8.48
N GLY A 120 8.02 10.17 9.51
CA GLY A 120 6.61 10.56 9.65
C GLY A 120 6.41 12.06 9.88
N LEU A 121 7.39 12.74 10.49
CA LEU A 121 7.32 14.19 10.74
C LEU A 121 7.45 14.95 9.42
N LYS A 122 8.43 14.61 8.58
CA LYS A 122 8.54 15.20 7.23
C LYS A 122 7.31 14.93 6.37
N CYS A 123 6.71 13.75 6.50
CA CYS A 123 5.49 13.41 5.76
C CYS A 123 4.31 14.29 6.19
N VAL A 124 4.06 14.45 7.49
CA VAL A 124 2.94 15.25 7.98
C VAL A 124 3.14 16.75 7.77
N THR A 125 4.38 17.25 7.84
CA THR A 125 4.68 18.66 7.50
C THR A 125 4.25 18.99 6.07
N GLN A 126 4.50 18.08 5.12
CA GLN A 126 4.07 18.25 3.73
C GLN A 126 2.55 18.44 3.60
N TRP A 127 1.75 17.80 4.48
CA TRP A 127 0.29 17.91 4.43
C TRP A 127 -0.16 19.33 4.76
N GLY A 128 0.52 19.97 5.71
CA GLY A 128 0.30 21.38 6.05
C GLY A 128 0.63 22.32 4.89
N GLU A 129 1.71 22.06 4.16
CA GLU A 129 2.13 22.88 3.00
C GLU A 129 1.17 22.79 1.82
N VAL A 130 0.63 21.60 1.54
CA VAL A 130 -0.31 21.38 0.42
C VAL A 130 -1.76 21.63 0.80
N GLY A 131 -2.06 21.87 2.08
CA GLY A 131 -3.42 22.10 2.59
C GLY A 131 -4.32 20.86 2.56
N GLY A 132 -3.75 19.65 2.68
CA GLY A 132 -4.50 18.39 2.66
C GLY A 132 -3.62 17.13 2.60
N ASP A 133 -4.23 16.00 2.23
CA ASP A 133 -3.52 14.73 2.06
C ASP A 133 -2.64 14.77 0.80
N CYS A 134 -1.36 14.40 0.93
CA CYS A 134 -0.41 14.46 -0.20
C CYS A 134 -0.60 13.33 -1.23
N GLY A 135 -0.40 12.07 -0.85
CA GLY A 135 -0.67 10.90 -1.71
C GLY A 135 0.23 10.72 -2.96
N ILE A 136 1.25 11.55 -3.18
CA ILE A 136 2.12 11.47 -4.38
C ILE A 136 2.81 10.10 -4.49
N CYS A 137 3.28 9.54 -3.37
CA CYS A 137 3.89 8.22 -3.32
C CYS A 137 2.97 7.09 -3.84
N ILE A 138 1.67 7.18 -3.53
CA ILE A 138 0.64 6.25 -4.02
C ILE A 138 0.45 6.44 -5.53
N LYS A 139 0.31 7.70 -5.96
CA LYS A 139 0.09 8.08 -7.36
C LYS A 139 1.20 7.54 -8.29
N VAL A 140 2.47 7.71 -7.92
CA VAL A 140 3.60 7.36 -8.79
C VAL A 140 3.98 5.89 -8.75
N CYS A 141 3.43 5.10 -7.82
CA CYS A 141 3.79 3.70 -7.68
C CYS A 141 3.48 2.90 -8.96
N PRO A 142 4.43 2.11 -9.51
CA PRO A 142 4.16 1.27 -10.68
C PRO A 142 3.10 0.19 -10.44
N TYR A 143 2.79 -0.17 -9.20
CA TYR A 143 1.69 -1.09 -8.89
C TYR A 143 0.30 -0.45 -8.99
N ASN A 144 0.19 0.87 -9.12
CA ASN A 144 -1.08 1.60 -9.13
C ASN A 144 -1.78 1.62 -10.52
N LYS A 145 -1.28 0.87 -11.49
CA LYS A 145 -1.82 0.83 -12.86
C LYS A 145 -3.14 0.06 -12.92
N LYS A 146 -3.92 0.32 -13.97
CA LYS A 146 -5.15 -0.43 -14.25
C LYS A 146 -4.80 -1.89 -14.55
N GLN A 147 -5.75 -2.78 -14.28
CA GLN A 147 -5.65 -4.19 -14.66
C GLN A 147 -5.86 -4.30 -16.17
N GLU A 148 -4.75 -4.34 -16.88
CA GLU A 148 -4.68 -4.53 -18.33
C GLU A 148 -3.53 -5.52 -18.58
N TRP A 149 -3.66 -6.35 -19.62
CA TRP A 149 -2.76 -7.49 -19.84
C TRP A 149 -1.26 -7.13 -19.80
N HIS A 150 -0.88 -5.96 -20.33
CA HIS A 150 0.51 -5.50 -20.36
C HIS A 150 0.99 -4.99 -19.00
N HIS A 151 0.10 -4.46 -18.16
CA HIS A 151 0.39 -4.11 -16.77
C HIS A 151 0.52 -5.34 -15.88
N ASP A 152 -0.25 -6.39 -16.14
CA ASP A 152 -0.12 -7.64 -15.41
C ASP A 152 1.15 -8.39 -15.80
N LEU A 153 1.54 -8.34 -17.08
CA LEU A 153 2.86 -8.82 -17.53
C LEU A 153 4.00 -8.02 -16.87
N ALA A 154 3.87 -6.70 -16.79
CA ALA A 154 4.85 -5.86 -16.09
C ALA A 154 4.95 -6.22 -14.60
N LYS A 155 3.81 -6.42 -13.91
CA LYS A 155 3.79 -6.90 -12.51
C LYS A 155 4.44 -8.27 -12.37
N PHE A 156 4.20 -9.20 -13.30
CA PHE A 156 4.86 -10.50 -13.29
C PHE A 156 6.38 -10.38 -13.42
N ALA A 157 6.85 -9.51 -14.33
CA ALA A 157 8.26 -9.25 -14.54
C ALA A 157 8.98 -8.68 -13.30
N THR A 158 8.24 -8.10 -12.32
CA THR A 158 8.84 -7.63 -11.05
C THR A 158 9.44 -8.77 -10.23
N ARG A 159 8.97 -9.99 -10.46
CA ARG A 159 9.45 -11.23 -9.82
C ARG A 159 10.74 -11.75 -10.46
N THR A 160 11.22 -11.11 -11.52
CA THR A 160 12.40 -11.52 -12.27
C THR A 160 13.56 -10.55 -12.07
N PRO A 161 14.81 -10.93 -12.40
CA PRO A 161 15.94 -10.01 -12.42
C PRO A 161 15.75 -8.78 -13.34
N ALA A 162 14.83 -8.83 -14.30
CA ALA A 162 14.53 -7.71 -15.22
C ALA A 162 13.76 -6.55 -14.56
N ARG A 163 13.43 -6.65 -13.27
CA ARG A 163 12.72 -5.64 -12.48
C ARG A 163 13.21 -4.17 -12.63
N PRO A 164 14.50 -3.83 -12.81
CA PRO A 164 14.89 -2.43 -13.01
C PRO A 164 14.34 -1.82 -14.31
N VAL A 165 14.17 -2.65 -15.34
CA VAL A 165 13.66 -2.24 -16.66
C VAL A 165 12.20 -1.77 -16.56
N LEU A 166 11.43 -2.30 -15.62
CA LEU A 166 10.04 -1.89 -15.42
C LEU A 166 9.91 -0.46 -14.93
N ARG A 167 10.83 -0.01 -14.08
CA ARG A 167 10.88 1.40 -13.68
C ARG A 167 11.13 2.29 -14.89
N PHE A 168 12.10 1.92 -15.73
CA PHE A 168 12.42 2.66 -16.95
C PHE A 168 11.21 2.81 -17.87
N PHE A 169 10.48 1.72 -18.13
CA PHE A 169 9.27 1.80 -18.96
C PHE A 169 8.15 2.61 -18.29
N ASP A 170 7.99 2.53 -16.97
CA ASP A 170 7.01 3.34 -16.24
C ASP A 170 7.27 4.85 -16.43
N ASP A 171 8.55 5.24 -16.43
CA ASP A 171 8.99 6.62 -16.66
C ASP A 171 8.90 7.04 -18.14
N LEU A 172 9.26 6.15 -19.07
CA LEU A 172 9.21 6.36 -20.52
C LEU A 172 7.76 6.60 -20.99
N PHE A 173 6.82 5.78 -20.54
CA PHE A 173 5.40 5.94 -20.85
C PHE A 173 4.73 7.09 -20.08
N GLY A 174 5.49 7.82 -19.25
CA GLY A 174 5.04 9.05 -18.61
C GLY A 174 4.03 8.84 -17.49
N TYR A 175 3.96 7.64 -16.91
CA TYR A 175 3.01 7.37 -15.84
C TYR A 175 3.35 8.17 -14.56
N GLY A 176 2.30 8.73 -13.95
CA GLY A 176 2.41 9.54 -12.73
C GLY A 176 2.65 11.03 -12.95
N LYS A 177 2.82 11.49 -14.21
CA LYS A 177 3.13 12.89 -14.54
C LYS A 177 1.93 13.86 -14.60
N ILE A 178 0.69 13.35 -14.61
CA ILE A 178 -0.52 14.21 -14.69
C ILE A 178 -0.56 15.17 -13.49
N THR A 179 -0.69 16.48 -13.72
CA THR A 179 -0.82 17.47 -12.64
C THR A 179 -2.19 17.38 -11.96
N VAL A 180 -2.31 17.87 -10.72
CA VAL A 180 -3.60 17.86 -10.01
C VAL A 180 -4.65 18.69 -10.76
N SER A 181 -4.28 19.84 -11.30
CA SER A 181 -5.17 20.71 -12.08
C SER A 181 -5.71 20.02 -13.34
N ASP A 182 -4.85 19.33 -14.08
CA ASP A 182 -5.26 18.60 -15.29
C ASP A 182 -6.11 17.37 -14.95
N ALA A 183 -5.77 16.67 -13.87
CA ALA A 183 -6.53 15.53 -13.39
C ALA A 183 -7.95 15.95 -12.96
N LEU A 184 -8.09 17.07 -12.23
CA LEU A 184 -9.38 17.59 -11.79
C LEU A 184 -10.26 17.98 -12.99
N LYS A 185 -9.73 18.74 -13.95
CA LYS A 185 -10.46 19.08 -15.17
C LYS A 185 -10.92 17.82 -15.89
N LYS A 186 -10.04 16.83 -16.06
CA LYS A 186 -10.37 15.56 -16.73
C LYS A 186 -11.40 14.71 -15.97
N PHE A 187 -11.38 14.74 -14.65
CA PHE A 187 -12.28 13.94 -13.81
C PHE A 187 -13.69 14.53 -13.77
N TRP A 188 -13.80 15.84 -13.57
CA TRP A 188 -15.08 16.53 -13.41
C TRP A 188 -15.74 16.93 -14.74
N ASN A 189 -14.99 17.01 -15.83
CA ASN A 189 -15.54 17.26 -17.18
C ASN A 189 -15.92 15.94 -17.91
N LYS A 190 -15.99 14.82 -17.19
CA LYS A 190 -16.59 13.57 -17.65
C LYS A 190 -18.00 13.45 -17.09
#